data_AF-A0A2N2G0B8-F1
#
_entry.id   AF-A0A2N2G0B8-F1
#
_cell.length_a   1.000
_cell.length_b   1.000
_cell.length_c   1.000
_cell.angle_alpha   90.00
_cell.angle_beta   90.00
_cell.angle_gamma   90.00
#
_symmetry.space_group_name_H-M   'P 1'
#
loop_
_entity.id
_entity.type
_entity.pdbx_description
1 polymer ?
#
loop_
_entity_poly.entity_id
_entity_poly.type
_entity_poly.pdbx_seq_one_letter_code
_entity_poly.pdbx_strand_id
1 'polypeptide(L)'
;YSPVFKLLLTRYNHEKYQPYIDLGIGIALVSDTKIDNRNLSSAFLFEDRISAGLTYDVWDFYIRYMHYSNAGLQTPNEGIDIYLLGFNYTF
;
A
#
# COMPACT_ATOMS: atom_id res chain seq x y z
N TYR A 1 9.66 -1.77 0.59
CA TYR A 1 9.55 -2.32 1.96
C TYR A 1 8.99 -1.23 2.84
N SER A 2 7.93 -1.54 3.57
CA SER A 2 7.18 -0.57 4.35
C SER A 2 6.70 -1.23 5.64
N PRO A 3 7.01 -0.68 6.83
CA PRO A 3 6.24 -1.02 8.02
C PRO A 3 4.77 -0.64 7.80
N VAL A 4 3.86 -1.55 8.14
CA VAL A 4 2.42 -1.35 8.02
C VAL A 4 1.80 -1.50 9.40
N PHE A 5 1.06 -0.47 9.81
CA PHE A 5 0.28 -0.47 11.04
C PHE A 5 -1.15 -0.83 10.70
N LYS A 6 -1.65 -1.88 11.36
CA LYS A 6 -3.01 -2.39 11.20
C LYS A 6 -3.87 -2.01 12.39
N LEU A 7 -4.98 -1.32 12.14
CA LEU A 7 -6.01 -1.00 13.12
C LEU A 7 -7.22 -1.89 12.89
N LEU A 8 -7.45 -2.83 13.81
CA LEU A 8 -8.68 -3.60 13.85
C LEU A 8 -9.82 -2.73 14.37
N LEU A 9 -10.96 -2.76 13.68
CA LEU A 9 -12.16 -2.00 14.05
C LEU A 9 -13.15 -2.84 14.88
N THR A 10 -12.76 -4.06 15.24
CA THR A 10 -13.54 -4.92 16.14
C THR A 10 -13.27 -4.60 17.60
N ARG A 11 -14.23 -4.98 18.46
CA ARG A 11 -14.05 -4.85 19.91
C ARG A 11 -13.23 -6.00 20.48
N TYR A 12 -13.32 -7.18 19.85
CA TYR A 12 -12.59 -8.38 20.23
C TYR A 12 -11.87 -9.01 19.04
N ASN A 13 -10.68 -9.58 19.29
CA ASN A 13 -9.85 -10.21 18.25
C ASN A 13 -10.37 -11.57 17.76
N HIS A 14 -11.50 -12.06 18.30
CA HIS A 14 -12.12 -13.35 17.92
C HIS A 14 -13.46 -13.17 17.22
N GLU A 15 -13.81 -11.95 16.82
CA GLU A 15 -14.99 -11.75 15.99
C GLU A 15 -14.78 -12.43 14.63
N LYS A 16 -15.85 -13.06 14.15
CA LYS A 16 -15.88 -13.78 12.87
C LYS A 16 -15.55 -12.87 11.67
N TYR A 17 -15.91 -11.59 11.79
CA TYR A 17 -15.66 -10.55 10.82
C TYR A 17 -14.74 -9.52 11.45
N GLN A 18 -13.58 -9.29 10.86
CA GLN A 18 -12.57 -8.37 11.38
C GLN A 18 -12.29 -7.26 10.36
N PRO A 19 -13.15 -6.24 10.27
CA PRO A 19 -12.85 -5.06 9.47
C PRO A 19 -11.63 -4.33 10.03
N TYR A 20 -10.80 -3.80 9.14
CA TYR A 20 -9.58 -3.09 9.52
C TYR A 20 -9.24 -1.96 8.56
N ILE A 21 -8.38 -1.06 9.03
CA ILE A 21 -7.70 -0.06 8.22
C ILE A 21 -6.19 -0.18 8.48
N ASP A 22 -5.41 -0.19 7.40
CA ASP A 22 -3.95 -0.27 7.45
C ASP A 22 -3.33 0.97 6.81
N LEU A 23 -2.27 1.47 7.42
CA LEU A 23 -1.47 2.58 6.94
C LEU A 23 0.01 2.21 6.97
N GLY A 24 0.77 2.66 5.99
CA GLY A 24 2.21 2.41 5.95
C GLY A 24 2.95 3.49 5.17
N ILE A 25 4.16 3.78 5.64
CA ILE A 25 5.13 4.64 4.95
C ILE A 25 6.42 3.83 4.84
N GLY A 26 6.99 3.77 3.66
CA GLY A 26 8.19 2.99 3.39
C GLY A 26 8.98 3.49 2.20
N ILE A 27 9.75 2.59 1.62
CA ILE A 27 10.69 2.88 0.54
C ILE A 27 10.61 1.82 -0.56
N ALA A 28 10.86 2.21 -1.80
CA ALA A 28 10.87 1.33 -2.96
C ALA A 28 12.09 1.62 -3.85
N LEU A 29 12.54 0.57 -4.54
CA LEU A 29 13.52 0.65 -5.61
C LEU A 29 12.87 0.17 -6.90
N VAL A 30 12.78 1.04 -7.90
CA VAL A 30 12.26 0.70 -9.23
C VAL A 30 13.39 0.40 -10.20
N SER A 31 13.16 -0.54 -11.11
CA SER A 31 14.15 -0.91 -12.13
C SER A 31 14.26 0.11 -13.26
N ASP A 32 13.18 0.86 -13.52
CA ASP A 32 13.14 1.94 -14.49
C ASP A 32 12.47 3.17 -13.86
N THR A 33 13.02 4.34 -14.10
CA THR A 33 12.49 5.63 -13.64
C THR A 33 11.40 6.16 -14.55
N LYS A 34 11.26 5.59 -15.75
CA LYS A 34 10.18 5.88 -16.68
C LYS A 34 9.19 4.72 -16.69
N ILE A 35 7.97 4.99 -16.23
CA ILE A 35 6.90 4.00 -16.20
C ILE A 35 5.73 4.58 -17.00
N ASP A 36 5.42 3.95 -18.13
CA ASP A 36 4.45 4.46 -19.10
C ASP A 36 4.79 5.92 -19.50
N ASN A 37 3.83 6.85 -19.46
CA ASN A 37 4.05 8.26 -19.76
C ASN A 37 4.56 9.08 -18.56
N ARG A 38 5.10 8.43 -17.51
CA ARG A 38 5.55 9.10 -16.28
C ARG A 38 7.07 9.00 -16.09
N ASN A 39 7.67 10.06 -15.57
CA ASN A 39 9.07 10.16 -15.18
C ASN A 39 9.20 10.43 -13.67
N LEU A 40 9.64 9.40 -12.94
CA LEU A 40 9.83 9.42 -11.49
C LEU A 40 11.18 10.04 -11.08
N SER A 41 12.05 10.33 -12.04
CA SER A 41 13.39 10.93 -11.91
C SER A 41 14.43 10.09 -11.18
N SER A 42 14.06 9.37 -10.12
CA SER A 42 14.96 8.58 -9.27
C SER A 42 14.44 7.15 -9.13
N ALA A 43 15.38 6.21 -9.00
CA ALA A 43 15.05 4.80 -8.78
C ALA A 43 14.58 4.55 -7.34
N PHE A 44 15.08 5.33 -6.39
CA PHE A 44 14.65 5.31 -5.00
C PHE A 44 13.43 6.21 -4.82
N LEU A 45 12.37 5.67 -4.24
CA LEU A 45 11.09 6.35 -4.00
C LEU A 45 10.62 6.06 -2.58
N PHE A 46 9.91 7.01 -1.98
CA PHE A 46 9.05 6.77 -0.83
C PHE A 46 7.77 6.06 -1.30
N GLU A 47 7.23 5.21 -0.44
CA GLU A 47 5.94 4.56 -0.62
C GLU A 47 5.00 5.02 0.50
N ASP A 48 3.89 5.64 0.15
CA ASP A 48 2.77 5.86 1.06
C ASP A 48 1.65 4.89 0.70
N ARG A 49 1.08 4.21 1.69
CA ARG A 49 -0.04 3.29 1.45
C ARG A 49 -1.12 3.36 2.50
N ILE A 50 -2.34 3.17 2.04
CA ILE A 50 -3.54 3.01 2.87
C ILE A 50 -4.38 1.87 2.30
N SER A 51 -4.92 1.03 3.17
CA SER A 51 -5.92 0.04 2.78
C SER A 51 -7.03 -0.08 3.81
N ALA A 52 -8.20 -0.47 3.34
CA ALA A 52 -9.29 -0.95 4.17
C ALA A 52 -9.60 -2.38 3.76
N GLY A 53 -9.93 -3.23 4.71
CA GLY A 53 -10.22 -4.62 4.42
C GLY A 53 -11.08 -5.30 5.48
N LEU A 54 -11.39 -6.54 5.20
CA LEU A 54 -12.19 -7.42 6.03
C LEU A 54 -11.54 -8.81 6.04
N THR A 55 -11.07 -9.22 7.21
CA THR A 55 -10.65 -10.60 7.43
C THR A 55 -11.84 -11.41 7.93
N TYR A 56 -12.03 -12.60 7.35
CA TYR A 56 -13.08 -13.56 7.67
C TYR A 56 -12.50 -14.97 7.60
N ASP A 57 -12.37 -15.61 8.76
CA ASP A 57 -11.78 -16.95 8.89
C ASP A 57 -10.37 -16.99 8.25
N VAL A 58 -10.18 -17.75 7.17
CA VAL A 58 -8.91 -17.86 6.43
C VAL A 58 -8.78 -16.87 5.27
N TRP A 59 -9.81 -16.06 5.01
CA TRP A 59 -9.87 -15.12 3.89
C TRP A 59 -9.67 -13.69 4.35
N ASP A 60 -9.03 -12.89 3.51
CA ASP A 60 -8.82 -11.47 3.73
C ASP A 60 -9.12 -10.72 2.44
N PHE A 61 -10.08 -9.80 2.46
CA PHE A 61 -10.46 -9.00 1.29
C PHE A 61 -10.08 -7.55 1.54
N TYR A 62 -9.48 -6.87 0.57
CA TYR A 62 -9.03 -5.50 0.77
C TYR A 62 -9.06 -4.65 -0.50
N ILE A 63 -9.23 -3.35 -0.28
CA ILE A 63 -8.90 -2.31 -1.23
C ILE A 63 -7.68 -1.56 -0.73
N ARG A 64 -6.75 -1.24 -1.62
CA ARG A 64 -5.51 -0.53 -1.29
C ARG A 64 -5.22 0.57 -2.29
N TYR A 65 -4.81 1.70 -1.76
CA TYR A 65 -4.17 2.78 -2.49
C TYR A 65 -2.69 2.87 -2.08
N MET A 66 -1.82 3.08 -3.06
CA MET A 66 -0.39 3.32 -2.85
C MET A 66 0.05 4.47 -3.73
N HIS A 67 0.86 5.36 -3.18
CA HIS A 67 1.53 6.44 -3.90
C HIS A 67 3.04 6.27 -3.78
N TYR A 68 3.75 6.39 -4.90
CA TYR A 68 5.22 6.39 -4.92
C TYR A 68 5.74 7.69 -5.51
N SER A 69 6.69 8.32 -4.82
CA SER A 69 7.38 9.52 -5.29
C SER A 69 8.72 9.70 -4.61
N ASN A 70 9.55 10.64 -5.06
CA ASN A 70 10.84 10.94 -4.44
C ASN A 70 10.81 12.14 -3.49
N ALA A 71 9.61 12.59 -3.07
CA ALA A 71 9.39 13.76 -2.22
C ALA A 71 10.01 15.07 -2.76
N GLY A 72 10.22 15.18 -4.08
CA GLY A 72 10.80 16.35 -4.72
C GLY A 72 12.34 16.44 -4.62
N LEU A 73 13.00 15.36 -4.18
CA LEU A 73 14.46 15.28 -4.16
C LEU A 73 15.07 15.35 -5.57
N GLN A 74 14.31 14.95 -6.60
CA GLN A 74 14.74 15.06 -7.99
C GLN A 74 13.56 15.33 -8.94
N THR A 75 13.65 16.38 -9.75
CA THR A 75 12.61 16.79 -10.69
C THR A 75 12.63 15.96 -11.99
N PRO A 76 11.48 15.73 -12.66
CA PRO A 76 10.15 16.28 -12.36
C PRO A 76 9.40 15.63 -11.17
N ASN A 77 9.68 14.37 -10.82
CA ASN A 77 8.97 13.61 -9.77
C ASN A 77 7.44 13.56 -10.02
N GLU A 78 7.03 12.99 -11.14
CA GLU A 78 5.60 12.93 -11.48
C GLU A 78 4.81 11.98 -10.56
N GLY A 79 5.52 11.10 -9.84
CA GLY A 79 4.95 10.09 -8.97
C GLY A 79 4.10 9.06 -9.71
N ILE A 80 3.64 8.04 -8.99
CA ILE A 80 2.73 7.03 -9.52
C ILE A 80 1.79 6.51 -8.44
N ASP A 81 0.52 6.38 -8.81
CA ASP A 81 -0.54 5.88 -7.94
C ASP A 81 -0.98 4.49 -8.40
N ILE A 82 -1.19 3.59 -7.43
CA ILE A 82 -1.65 2.23 -7.66
C ILE A 82 -2.89 1.98 -6.81
N TYR A 83 -3.97 1.60 -7.46
CA TYR A 83 -5.22 1.15 -6.84
C TYR A 83 -5.34 -0.36 -7.01
N LEU A 84 -5.52 -1.08 -5.91
CA LEU A 84 -5.57 -2.54 -5.91
C LEU A 84 -6.82 -3.01 -5.16
N LEU A 85 -7.60 -3.86 -5.82
CA LEU A 85 -8.59 -4.73 -5.19
C LEU A 85 -7.98 -6.12 -5.11
N GLY A 86 -7.96 -6.73 -3.93
CA GLY A 86 -7.30 -8.01 -3.74
C GLY A 86 -7.95 -8.86 -2.66
N PHE A 87 -7.51 -10.11 -2.62
CA PHE A 87 -7.80 -11.03 -1.53
C PHE A 87 -6.57 -11.86 -1.19
N ASN A 88 -6.45 -12.27 0.06
CA ASN A 88 -5.47 -13.25 0.52
C ASN A 88 -6.18 -14.47 1.09
N TYR A 89 -5.49 -15.61 1.03
CA TYR A 89 -5.89 -16.84 1.68
C TYR A 89 -4.76 -17.28 2.61
N THR A 90 -5.09 -17.58 3.87
CA THR A 90 -4.13 -18.07 4.87
C THR A 90 -4.25 -19.59 4.98
N PHE A 91 -3.15 -20.29 4.66
CA PHE A 91 -3.01 -21.75 4.78
C PHE A 91 -2.33 -22.17 6.08
#